data_AF-A0A350H2M1-F1
#
_entry.id   AF-A0A350H2M1-F1
#
_cell.length_a   1.000
_cell.length_b   1.000
_cell.length_c   1.000
_cell.angle_alpha   90.00
_cell.angle_beta   90.00
_cell.angle_gamma   90.00
#
_symmetry.space_group_name_H-M   'P 1'
#
loop_
_entity.id
_entity.type
_entity.pdbx_description
1 polymer ?
#
loop_
_entity_poly.entity_id
_entity_poly.type
_entity_poly.pdbx_seq_one_letter_code
_entity_poly.pdbx_strand_id
1 'polypeptide(L)'
;MRKINKDRCGYYYADVSVQEILNWGGFGICDTCGEPIAKNGKVGKLVWVLGGCICEKCFADWDKRKIRYEEDLALQEECAERYYKNYLGKEIEFDGM
;
A
#
# COMPACT_ATOMS: atom_id res chain seq x y z
N MET A 1 -13.78 4.28 8.49
CA MET A 1 -13.55 3.69 7.15
C MET A 1 -12.32 4.28 6.47
N ARG A 2 -11.32 3.44 6.15
CA ARG A 2 -10.13 3.85 5.36
C ARG A 2 -10.48 3.82 3.87
N LYS A 3 -10.06 4.85 3.13
CA LYS A 3 -10.10 4.84 1.67
C LYS A 3 -8.97 3.98 1.09
N ILE A 4 -9.33 2.98 0.30
CA ILE A 4 -8.39 2.25 -0.56
C ILE A 4 -8.48 2.83 -1.97
N ASN A 5 -7.33 3.22 -2.53
CA ASN A 5 -7.26 3.73 -3.88
C ASN A 5 -6.93 2.58 -4.83
N LYS A 6 -7.43 2.69 -6.06
CA LYS A 6 -7.09 1.80 -7.18
C LYS A 6 -6.34 2.60 -8.23
N ASP A 7 -5.19 2.12 -8.66
CA ASP A 7 -4.43 2.76 -9.73
C ASP A 7 -4.96 2.40 -11.13
N ARG A 8 -4.31 2.94 -12.18
CA ARG A 8 -4.69 2.70 -13.59
C ARG A 8 -4.56 1.24 -14.05
N CYS A 9 -3.73 0.44 -13.40
CA CYS A 9 -3.54 -0.98 -13.68
C CYS A 9 -4.50 -1.85 -12.85
N GLY A 10 -5.15 -1.28 -11.84
CA GLY A 10 -6.09 -1.95 -10.97
C GLY A 10 -5.51 -2.35 -9.62
N TYR A 11 -4.26 -2.00 -9.31
CA TYR A 11 -3.67 -2.37 -8.03
C TYR A 11 -4.12 -1.44 -6.90
N TYR A 12 -4.29 -2.01 -5.71
CA TYR A 12 -4.76 -1.34 -4.51
C TYR A 12 -3.60 -0.73 -3.73
N TYR A 13 -3.82 0.49 -3.26
CA TYR A 13 -2.91 1.15 -2.35
C TYR A 13 -3.63 2.10 -1.38
N ALA A 14 -3.00 2.37 -0.25
CA ALA A 14 -3.48 3.32 0.75
C ALA A 14 -2.36 4.25 1.20
N ASP A 15 -2.73 5.50 1.44
CA ASP A 15 -1.85 6.45 2.13
C ASP A 15 -1.88 6.17 3.62
N VAL A 16 -0.70 6.07 4.22
CA VAL A 16 -0.52 5.72 5.63
C VAL A 16 0.49 6.64 6.28
N SER A 17 0.19 7.08 7.50
CA SER A 17 1.10 7.88 8.32
C SER A 17 2.14 7.00 9.00
N VAL A 18 3.22 7.63 9.47
CA VAL A 18 4.27 6.95 10.25
C VAL A 18 3.70 6.35 11.53
N GLN A 19 2.75 7.04 12.19
CA GLN A 19 2.11 6.53 13.39
C GLN A 19 1.34 5.23 13.12
N GLU A 20 0.62 5.17 11.99
CA GLU A 20 -0.09 3.95 11.59
C GLU A 20 0.89 2.81 11.30
N ILE A 21 2.01 3.13 10.63
CA ILE A 21 3.09 2.16 10.39
C ILE A 21 3.63 1.57 11.70
N LEU A 22 3.89 2.43 12.69
CA LEU A 22 4.35 1.99 14.01
C LEU A 22 3.29 1.16 14.74
N ASN A 23 2.01 1.52 14.63
CA ASN A 23 0.92 0.81 15.30
C ASN A 23 0.76 -0.65 14.85
N TRP A 24 1.09 -0.97 13.60
CA TRP A 24 1.09 -2.35 13.12
C TRP A 24 2.45 -3.06 13.21
N GLY A 25 3.43 -2.45 13.88
CA GLY A 25 4.75 -3.04 14.12
C GLY A 25 5.78 -2.81 13.02
N GLY A 26 5.52 -1.90 12.07
CA GLY A 26 6.53 -1.42 11.12
C GLY A 26 7.45 -0.36 11.73
N PHE A 27 8.55 -0.03 11.05
CA PHE A 27 9.56 0.93 11.53
C PHE A 27 9.57 2.27 10.77
N GLY A 28 8.62 2.50 9.86
CA GLY A 28 8.60 3.71 9.04
C GLY A 28 9.73 3.79 8.01
N ILE A 29 10.25 2.63 7.58
CA ILE A 29 11.31 2.47 6.59
C ILE A 29 10.69 1.98 5.29
N CYS A 30 11.15 2.49 4.15
CA CYS A 30 10.68 2.07 2.83
C CYS A 30 11.20 0.67 2.49
N ASP A 31 10.29 -0.27 2.18
CA ASP A 31 10.64 -1.66 1.84
C ASP A 31 11.43 -1.79 0.53
N THR A 32 11.44 -0.75 -0.31
CA THR A 32 12.19 -0.76 -1.59
C THR A 32 13.58 -0.15 -1.49
N CYS A 33 13.73 1.00 -0.85
CA CYS A 33 15.00 1.74 -0.86
C CYS A 33 15.66 1.90 0.51
N GLY A 34 15.04 1.42 1.59
CA GLY A 34 15.58 1.50 2.95
C GLY A 34 15.59 2.90 3.56
N GLU A 35 15.18 3.93 2.81
CA GLU A 35 15.08 5.30 3.33
C GLU A 35 13.86 5.47 4.24
N PRO A 36 13.91 6.38 5.22
CA PRO A 36 12.75 6.71 6.04
C PRO A 36 11.58 7.23 5.21
N ILE A 37 10.39 6.65 5.41
CA ILE A 37 9.13 7.12 4.80
C ILE A 37 8.79 8.53 5.29
N ALA A 38 9.16 8.84 6.54
CA ALA A 38 8.82 10.06 7.27
C ALA A 38 9.57 11.33 6.85
N LYS A 39 10.49 11.27 5.86
CA LYS A 39 11.34 12.42 5.54
C LYS A 39 10.46 13.57 5.01
N ASN A 40 10.28 14.60 5.85
CA ASN A 40 9.50 15.83 5.60
C ASN A 40 7.96 15.69 5.63
N GLY A 41 7.40 14.88 6.55
CA GLY A 41 5.95 14.83 6.76
C GLY A 41 5.18 14.11 5.64
N LYS A 42 5.87 13.28 4.86
CA LYS A 42 5.29 12.49 3.77
C LYS A 42 4.58 11.24 4.30
N VAL A 43 3.56 10.81 3.56
CA VAL A 43 2.83 9.56 3.79
C VAL A 43 3.55 8.38 3.12
N GLY A 44 3.49 7.22 3.76
CA GLY A 44 3.83 5.95 3.12
C GLY A 44 2.71 5.49 2.20
N LYS A 45 3.07 4.70 1.21
CA LYS A 45 2.14 4.02 0.31
C LYS A 45 2.17 2.54 0.67
N LEU A 46 1.09 2.06 1.27
CA LEU A 46 0.87 0.63 1.45
C LEU A 46 0.35 0.07 0.13
N VAL A 47 1.07 -0.86 -0.49
CA VAL A 47 0.76 -1.39 -1.83
C VAL A 47 0.53 -2.88 -1.73
N TRP A 48 -0.65 -3.33 -2.13
CA TRP A 48 -1.08 -4.70 -1.85
C TRP A 48 -0.35 -5.73 -2.71
N VAL A 49 -0.27 -5.50 -4.02
CA VAL A 49 0.42 -6.42 -4.94
C VAL A 49 1.92 -6.58 -4.61
N LEU A 50 2.52 -5.58 -3.96
CA LEU A 50 3.91 -5.66 -3.48
C LEU A 50 4.04 -6.27 -2.08
N GLY A 51 2.94 -6.42 -1.35
CA GLY A 51 2.95 -6.87 0.03
C GLY A 51 3.76 -5.96 0.97
N GLY A 52 3.90 -4.67 0.65
CA GLY A 52 4.84 -3.78 1.34
C GLY A 52 4.41 -2.32 1.44
N CYS A 53 5.14 -1.57 2.28
CA CYS A 53 4.98 -0.14 2.50
C CYS A 53 6.19 0.62 1.94
N ILE A 54 5.96 1.50 0.97
CA ILE A 54 7.02 2.20 0.23
C ILE A 54 6.86 3.72 0.31
N CYS A 55 7.98 4.44 0.18
CA CYS A 55 7.94 5.90 0.15
C CYS A 55 7.35 6.42 -1.17
N GLU A 56 6.88 7.66 -1.17
CA GLU A 56 6.28 8.33 -2.33
C GLU A 56 7.16 8.27 -3.59
N LYS A 57 8.49 8.42 -3.44
CA LYS A 57 9.44 8.34 -4.56
C LYS A 57 9.42 6.94 -5.21
N CYS A 58 9.49 5.89 -4.40
CA CYS A 58 9.46 4.52 -4.88
C CYS A 58 8.10 4.17 -5.47
N PHE A 59 7.01 4.69 -4.88
CA PHE A 59 5.67 4.52 -5.44
C PHE A 59 5.54 5.18 -6.81
N ALA A 60 6.02 6.41 -6.98
CA ALA A 60 5.95 7.11 -8.27
C ALA A 60 6.79 6.44 -9.36
N ASP A 61 7.95 5.88 -9.01
CA ASP A 61 8.78 5.11 -9.95
C ASP A 61 8.13 3.77 -10.32
N TRP A 62 7.62 3.03 -9.33
CA TRP A 62 6.88 1.81 -9.57
C TRP A 62 5.61 2.07 -10.40
N ASP A 63 4.85 3.11 -10.06
CA ASP A 63 3.65 3.50 -10.79
C ASP A 63 3.96 3.79 -12.25
N LYS A 64 5.09 4.40 -12.60
CA LYS A 64 5.47 4.64 -14.00
C LYS A 64 5.80 3.37 -14.78
N ARG A 65 6.38 2.37 -14.12
CA ARG A 65 6.96 1.18 -14.78
C ARG A 65 6.09 -0.06 -14.71
N LYS A 66 5.11 -0.10 -13.79
CA LYS A 66 4.28 -1.28 -13.58
C LYS A 66 3.41 -1.60 -14.80
N ILE A 67 3.20 -2.90 -14.98
CA ILE A 67 2.36 -3.50 -16.00
C ILE A 67 1.22 -4.21 -15.28
N ARG A 68 0.05 -4.26 -15.91
CA ARG A 68 -1.09 -5.03 -15.42
C ARG A 68 -0.89 -6.50 -15.77
N TYR A 69 -0.89 -7.36 -14.77
CA TYR A 69 -0.95 -8.81 -14.90
C TYR A 69 -2.23 -9.30 -14.21
N GLU A 70 -3.02 -10.14 -14.87
CA GLU A 70 -4.31 -10.59 -14.31
C GLU A 70 -4.09 -11.51 -13.10
N GLU A 71 -3.00 -12.28 -13.10
CA GLU A 71 -2.59 -13.14 -11.99
C GLU A 71 -2.27 -12.31 -10.72
N ASP A 72 -1.62 -11.16 -10.90
CA ASP A 72 -1.29 -10.25 -9.80
C ASP A 72 -2.55 -9.63 -9.17
N LEU A 73 -3.58 -9.38 -9.97
CA LEU A 73 -4.86 -8.84 -9.48
C LEU A 73 -5.64 -9.87 -8.69
N ALA A 74 -5.72 -11.11 -9.19
CA ALA A 74 -6.34 -12.21 -8.47
C ALA A 74 -5.63 -12.46 -7.13
N LEU A 75 -4.29 -12.50 -7.14
CA LEU A 75 -3.50 -12.69 -5.92
C LEU A 75 -3.68 -11.51 -4.95
N GLN A 76 -3.69 -10.27 -5.47
CA GLN A 76 -3.92 -9.08 -4.67
C GLN A 76 -5.27 -9.15 -3.96
N GLU A 77 -6.35 -9.51 -4.65
CA GLU A 77 -7.69 -9.58 -4.06
C GLU A 77 -7.74 -10.65 -2.95
N GLU A 78 -7.15 -11.82 -3.18
CA GLU A 78 -7.04 -12.89 -2.16
C GLU A 78 -6.21 -12.43 -0.94
N CYS A 79 -5.10 -11.74 -1.19
CA CYS A 79 -4.20 -11.26 -0.14
C CYS A 79 -4.77 -10.04 0.60
N ALA A 80 -5.58 -9.21 -0.07
CA ALA A 80 -6.19 -8.01 0.48
C ALA A 80 -7.10 -8.34 1.67
N GLU A 81 -7.92 -9.38 1.53
CA GLU A 81 -8.84 -9.81 2.58
C GLU A 81 -8.11 -10.37 3.80
N ARG A 82 -6.98 -11.07 3.60
CA ARG A 82 -6.23 -11.70 4.69
C ARG A 82 -5.28 -10.77 5.41
N TYR A 83 -4.48 -10.00 4.67
CA TYR A 83 -3.35 -9.30 5.28
C TYR A 83 -3.80 -7.97 5.87
N TYR A 84 -4.36 -7.09 5.04
CA TYR A 84 -4.58 -5.70 5.44
C TYR A 84 -5.89 -5.43 6.15
N LYS A 85 -6.90 -6.32 6.04
CA LYS A 85 -8.10 -6.28 6.90
C LYS A 85 -7.76 -6.39 8.39
N ASN A 86 -6.72 -7.14 8.71
CA ASN A 86 -6.24 -7.29 10.08
C ASN A 86 -5.45 -6.07 10.57
N TYR A 87 -4.74 -5.39 9.67
CA TYR A 87 -3.90 -4.22 10.02
C TYR A 87 -4.60 -2.86 9.92
N LEU A 88 -5.61 -2.72 9.05
CA LEU A 88 -6.36 -1.48 8.82
C LEU A 88 -7.74 -1.48 9.49
N GLY A 89 -8.13 -2.58 10.13
CA GLY A 89 -9.44 -2.76 10.78
C GLY A 89 -10.53 -3.28 9.84
N LYS A 90 -11.71 -3.60 10.42
CA LYS A 90 -12.83 -4.24 9.69
C LYS A 90 -13.62 -3.31 8.76
N GLU A 91 -13.33 -2.01 8.75
CA GLU A 91 -14.04 -0.99 7.95
C GLU A 91 -13.16 -0.48 6.81
N ILE A 92 -13.04 -1.31 5.77
CA ILE A 92 -12.34 -0.97 4.53
C ILE A 92 -13.40 -0.88 3.42
N GLU A 93 -13.42 0.23 2.69
CA GLU A 93 -14.21 0.38 1.46
C GLU A 93 -13.26 0.38 0.27
N PHE A 94 -13.51 -0.51 -0.68
CA PHE A 94 -12.79 -0.57 -1.94
C PHE A 94 -13.53 0.30 -2.95
N ASP A 95 -12.84 1.28 -3.54
CA ASP A 95 -13.41 2.16 -4.56
C ASP A 95 -13.85 1.29 -5.77
N GLY A 96 -15.18 1.15 -5.98
CA GLY A 96 -15.77 0.50 -7.15
C GLY A 96 -16.10 -1.00 -7.04
N MET A 97 -16.41 -1.53 -5.85
CA MET A 97 -17.19 -2.78 -5.70
C MET A 97 -18.65 -2.49 -5.40
#